data_AF-A0A1D9PYH2-F1
#
_entry.id   AF-A0A1D9PYH2-F1
#
_cell.length_a   1.000
_cell.length_b   1.000
_cell.length_c   1.000
_cell.angle_alpha   90.00
_cell.angle_beta   90.00
_cell.angle_gamma   90.00
#
_symmetry.space_group_name_H-M   'P 1'
#
loop_
_entity.id
_entity.type
_entity.pdbx_description
1 polymer ?
#
loop_
_entity_poly.entity_id
_entity_poly.type
_entity_poly.pdbx_seq_one_letter_code
_entity_poly.pdbx_strand_id
1 'polypeptide(L)'
;MPPATTIMEDLFHQLSDIASSADDVTKRDLIMRLRRIADSLEDVDDTINRLMHLLAVIRVGVDLKIYDLLVAHKTPMSVGAIAKDSGASSQLLGRLPRFLSSHGIIKESSKDEFTFTNITQNLVATGSQAGICHNFATVCPRYQELPAFLRKTKYQDM
;
A
#
# COMPACT_ATOMS: atom_id res chain seq x y z
N MET A 1 -11.14 -34.50 8.53
CA MET A 1 -11.24 -33.17 7.90
C MET A 1 -9.84 -32.61 7.76
N PRO A 2 -9.45 -32.11 6.58
CA PRO A 2 -8.17 -31.41 6.45
C PRO A 2 -8.13 -30.17 7.36
N PRO A 3 -6.94 -29.72 7.80
CA PRO A 3 -6.79 -28.49 8.57
C PRO A 3 -7.35 -27.29 7.80
N ALA A 4 -7.93 -26.32 8.51
CA ALA A 4 -8.43 -25.09 7.89
C ALA A 4 -7.35 -24.36 7.07
N THR A 5 -6.09 -24.44 7.50
CA THR A 5 -4.92 -23.90 6.80
C THR A 5 -4.72 -24.54 5.42
N THR A 6 -4.86 -25.86 5.31
CA THR A 6 -4.70 -26.57 4.03
C THR A 6 -5.80 -26.23 3.04
N ILE A 7 -7.06 -26.10 3.51
CA ILE A 7 -8.18 -25.66 2.66
C ILE A 7 -7.94 -24.25 2.14
N MET A 8 -7.40 -23.37 2.98
CA MET A 8 -7.08 -22.00 2.62
C MET A 8 -5.97 -21.94 1.56
N GLU A 9 -4.90 -22.74 1.72
CA GLU A 9 -3.83 -22.85 0.73
C GLU A 9 -4.34 -23.33 -0.63
N ASP A 10 -5.18 -24.36 -0.65
CA ASP A 10 -5.80 -24.88 -1.87
C ASP A 10 -6.67 -23.80 -2.57
N LEU A 11 -7.43 -23.03 -1.80
CA LEU A 11 -8.25 -21.94 -2.33
C LEU A 11 -7.37 -20.85 -2.96
N PHE A 12 -6.27 -20.45 -2.30
CA PHE A 12 -5.34 -19.46 -2.86
C PHE A 12 -4.66 -19.96 -4.13
N HIS A 13 -4.33 -21.25 -4.21
CA HIS A 13 -3.81 -21.85 -5.44
C HIS A 13 -4.82 -21.73 -6.59
N GLN A 14 -6.08 -22.08 -6.36
CA GLN A 14 -7.13 -21.95 -7.38
C GLN A 14 -7.35 -20.50 -7.82
N LEU A 15 -7.33 -19.55 -6.87
CA LEU A 15 -7.44 -18.13 -7.19
C LEU A 15 -6.25 -17.63 -8.02
N SER A 16 -5.05 -18.13 -7.76
CA SER A 16 -3.85 -17.83 -8.54
C SER A 16 -3.93 -18.37 -9.97
N ASP A 17 -4.48 -19.58 -10.16
CA ASP A 17 -4.67 -20.19 -11.48
C ASP A 17 -5.69 -19.40 -12.31
N ILE A 18 -6.80 -18.98 -11.68
CA ILE A 18 -7.79 -18.08 -12.30
C ILE A 18 -7.12 -16.76 -12.68
N ALA A 19 -6.39 -16.13 -11.76
CA ALA A 19 -5.75 -14.84 -12.01
C ALA A 19 -4.73 -14.88 -13.16
N SER A 20 -4.05 -16.02 -13.35
CA SER A 20 -3.03 -16.19 -14.39
C SER A 20 -3.62 -16.34 -15.80
N SER A 21 -4.84 -16.90 -15.91
CA SER A 21 -5.52 -17.17 -17.19
C SER A 21 -6.63 -16.17 -17.52
N ALA A 22 -7.05 -15.35 -16.56
CA ALA A 22 -8.13 -14.39 -16.69
C ALA A 22 -7.78 -13.15 -17.55
N ASP A 23 -8.79 -12.64 -18.25
CA ASP A 23 -8.77 -11.32 -18.86
C ASP A 23 -8.83 -10.18 -17.82
N ASP A 24 -8.64 -8.95 -18.27
CA ASP A 24 -8.61 -7.78 -17.38
C ASP A 24 -9.95 -7.52 -16.67
N VAL A 25 -11.07 -7.89 -17.28
CA VAL A 25 -12.40 -7.70 -16.68
C VAL A 25 -12.56 -8.66 -15.50
N THR A 26 -12.23 -9.93 -15.72
CA THR A 26 -12.28 -10.98 -14.71
C THR A 26 -11.28 -10.71 -13.59
N LYS A 27 -10.07 -10.24 -13.90
CA LYS A 27 -9.08 -9.81 -12.90
C LYS A 27 -9.62 -8.70 -12.00
N ARG A 28 -10.29 -7.70 -12.59
CA ARG A 28 -10.90 -6.59 -11.81
C ARG A 28 -12.03 -7.07 -10.91
N ASP A 29 -12.89 -7.96 -11.40
CA ASP A 29 -13.96 -8.56 -10.58
C ASP A 29 -13.38 -9.38 -9.42
N LEU A 30 -12.37 -10.20 -9.69
CA LEU A 30 -11.67 -10.98 -8.68
C LEU A 30 -11.05 -10.09 -7.60
N ILE A 31 -10.34 -9.02 -7.98
CA ILE A 31 -9.78 -8.05 -7.04
C ILE A 31 -10.87 -7.43 -6.16
N MET A 32 -12.00 -7.05 -6.75
CA MET A 32 -13.12 -6.45 -6.01
C MET A 32 -13.72 -7.43 -4.99
N ARG A 33 -13.91 -8.69 -5.37
CA ARG A 33 -14.42 -9.74 -4.45
C ARG A 33 -13.45 -10.04 -3.32
N LEU A 34 -12.16 -10.18 -3.62
CA LEU A 34 -11.12 -10.43 -2.61
C LEU A 34 -11.03 -9.29 -1.61
N ARG A 35 -11.09 -8.03 -2.08
CA ARG A 35 -11.14 -6.86 -1.20
C ARG A 35 -12.37 -6.87 -0.30
N ARG A 36 -13.55 -7.20 -0.83
CA ARG A 36 -14.77 -7.29 -0.02
C ARG A 36 -14.66 -8.35 1.07
N ILE A 37 -14.02 -9.48 0.79
CA ILE A 37 -13.74 -10.50 1.80
C ILE A 37 -12.75 -9.95 2.84
N ALA A 38 -11.64 -9.34 2.41
CA ALA A 38 -10.67 -8.75 3.33
C ALA A 38 -11.30 -7.69 4.25
N ASP A 39 -12.04 -6.73 3.68
CA ASP A 39 -12.75 -5.68 4.42
C ASP A 39 -13.76 -6.25 5.43
N SER A 40 -14.35 -7.44 5.17
CA SER A 40 -15.31 -8.08 6.08
C SER A 40 -14.66 -8.74 7.30
N LEU A 41 -13.34 -8.91 7.29
CA LEU A 41 -12.57 -9.51 8.38
C LEU A 41 -11.97 -8.46 9.33
N GLU A 42 -12.03 -7.18 8.96
CA GLU A 42 -11.44 -6.08 9.71
C GLU A 42 -12.17 -5.84 11.04
N ASP A 43 -11.41 -5.48 12.07
CA ASP A 43 -11.97 -4.81 13.23
C ASP A 43 -12.02 -3.28 13.04
N VAL A 44 -12.38 -2.55 14.10
CA VAL A 44 -12.51 -1.08 14.07
C VAL A 44 -11.16 -0.41 13.81
N ASP A 45 -10.08 -0.92 14.41
CA ASP A 45 -8.76 -0.32 14.29
C ASP A 45 -8.16 -0.59 12.91
N ASP A 46 -8.33 -1.80 12.38
CA ASP A 46 -7.97 -2.17 11.02
C ASP A 46 -8.66 -1.26 10.00
N THR A 47 -9.97 -1.06 10.15
CA THR A 47 -10.77 -0.21 9.26
C THR A 47 -10.23 1.23 9.24
N ILE A 48 -9.98 1.83 10.40
CA ILE A 48 -9.47 3.21 10.49
C ILE A 48 -8.08 3.31 9.89
N ASN A 49 -7.21 2.34 10.19
CA ASN A 49 -5.84 2.34 9.68
C ASN A 49 -5.80 2.25 8.15
N ARG A 50 -6.63 1.40 7.55
CA ARG A 50 -6.77 1.28 6.09
C ARG A 50 -7.22 2.59 5.44
N LEU A 51 -8.13 3.33 6.08
CA LEU A 51 -8.70 4.55 5.51
C LEU A 51 -7.84 5.81 5.69
N MET A 52 -7.06 5.94 6.78
CA MET A 52 -6.63 7.26 7.26
C MET A 52 -5.16 7.65 7.09
N HIS A 53 -4.23 6.76 6.72
CA HIS A 53 -2.79 7.09 6.86
C HIS A 53 -1.91 6.81 5.64
N LEU A 54 -2.39 5.98 4.71
CA LEU A 54 -1.51 5.34 3.74
C LEU A 54 -0.87 6.34 2.76
N LEU A 55 -1.61 7.34 2.27
CA LEU A 55 -1.08 8.28 1.27
C LEU A 55 0.07 9.14 1.81
N ALA A 56 -0.02 9.60 3.06
CA ALA A 56 1.04 10.40 3.67
C ALA A 56 2.32 9.57 3.86
N VAL A 57 2.18 8.33 4.32
CA VAL A 57 3.30 7.40 4.48
C VAL A 57 3.91 7.03 3.13
N ILE A 58 3.09 6.82 2.11
CA ILE A 58 3.58 6.59 0.74
C ILE A 58 4.36 7.80 0.22
N ARG A 59 3.84 9.01 0.47
CA ARG A 59 4.51 10.24 0.06
C ARG A 59 5.89 10.40 0.71
N VAL A 60 6.02 10.09 2.00
CA VAL A 60 7.33 10.06 2.68
C VAL A 60 8.27 9.02 2.03
N GLY A 61 7.74 7.85 1.66
CA GLY A 61 8.51 6.84 0.92
C GLY A 61 9.03 7.33 -0.44
N VAL A 62 8.23 8.15 -1.15
CA VAL A 62 8.66 8.83 -2.38
C VAL A 62 9.74 9.87 -2.09
N ASP A 63 9.55 10.73 -1.09
CA ASP A 63 10.52 11.77 -0.74
C ASP A 63 11.89 11.17 -0.33
N LEU A 64 11.86 10.02 0.37
CA LEU A 64 13.05 9.26 0.78
C LEU A 64 13.58 8.29 -0.29
N LYS A 65 12.93 8.20 -1.46
CA LYS A 65 13.28 7.29 -2.56
C LYS A 65 13.34 5.81 -2.15
N ILE A 66 12.58 5.40 -1.15
CA ILE A 66 12.61 4.02 -0.63
C ILE A 66 12.23 3.01 -1.72
N TYR A 67 11.23 3.33 -2.53
CA TYR A 67 10.74 2.44 -3.58
C TYR A 67 11.79 2.24 -4.69
N ASP A 68 12.43 3.33 -5.11
CA ASP A 68 13.50 3.31 -6.11
C ASP A 68 14.69 2.48 -5.61
N LEU A 69 15.10 2.67 -4.35
CA LEU A 69 16.19 1.91 -3.72
C LEU A 69 15.91 0.41 -3.71
N LEU A 70 14.72 0.00 -3.22
CA LEU A 70 14.36 -1.42 -3.12
C LEU A 70 14.28 -2.10 -4.50
N VAL A 71 13.71 -1.42 -5.50
CA VAL A 71 13.62 -1.96 -6.87
C VAL A 71 14.99 -2.02 -7.53
N ALA A 72 15.86 -1.03 -7.31
CA ALA A 72 17.21 -0.99 -7.89
C ALA A 72 18.14 -2.08 -7.32
N HIS A 73 18.07 -2.34 -6.00
CA HIS A 73 18.98 -3.26 -5.32
C HIS A 73 18.70 -4.75 -5.66
N LYS A 74 17.48 -5.09 -6.08
CA LYS A 74 17.01 -6.45 -6.46
C LYS A 74 17.10 -7.55 -5.40
N THR A 75 17.91 -7.38 -4.35
CA THR A 75 17.98 -8.22 -3.15
C THR A 75 17.42 -7.47 -1.96
N PRO A 76 17.00 -8.16 -0.89
CA PRO A 76 16.58 -7.50 0.34
C PRO A 76 17.61 -6.52 0.88
N MET A 77 17.15 -5.38 1.39
CA MET A 77 17.95 -4.33 2.01
C MET A 77 17.63 -4.25 3.51
N SER A 78 18.67 -4.17 4.34
CA SER A 78 18.49 -3.95 5.77
C SER A 78 18.07 -2.51 6.09
N VAL A 79 17.43 -2.29 7.24
CA VAL A 79 17.11 -0.94 7.76
C VAL A 79 18.32 -0.01 7.72
N GLY A 80 19.50 -0.52 8.09
CA GLY A 80 20.75 0.26 8.09
C GLY A 80 21.20 0.67 6.69
N ALA A 81 21.06 -0.21 5.69
CA ALA A 81 21.37 0.10 4.30
C ALA A 81 20.40 1.16 3.75
N ILE A 82 19.10 0.99 3.98
CA ILE A 82 18.09 1.96 3.55
C ILE A 82 18.32 3.32 4.24
N ALA A 83 18.71 3.33 5.52
CA ALA A 83 19.02 4.56 6.26
C ALA A 83 20.19 5.32 5.65
N LYS A 84 21.27 4.58 5.35
CA LYS A 84 22.46 5.14 4.71
C LYS A 84 22.14 5.76 3.36
N ASP A 85 21.38 5.06 2.51
CA ASP A 85 21.16 5.47 1.12
C ASP A 85 20.06 6.53 0.97
N SER A 86 19.06 6.54 1.87
CA SER A 86 18.01 7.57 1.90
C SER A 86 18.38 8.81 2.70
N GLY A 87 19.38 8.73 3.59
CA GLY A 87 19.72 9.77 4.55
C GLY A 87 18.76 9.90 5.74
N ALA A 88 17.78 9.00 5.87
CA ALA A 88 16.85 8.97 6.99
C ALA A 88 17.47 8.37 8.26
N SER A 89 16.93 8.72 9.43
CA SER A 89 17.38 8.10 10.69
C SER A 89 16.96 6.63 10.78
N SER A 90 17.83 5.79 11.34
CA SER A 90 17.53 4.37 11.56
C SER A 90 16.31 4.15 12.45
N GLN A 91 16.00 5.08 13.35
CA GLN A 91 14.81 5.01 14.20
C GLN A 91 13.52 5.18 13.39
N LEU A 92 13.50 6.14 12.44
CA LEU A 92 12.38 6.31 11.53
C LEU A 92 12.22 5.06 10.65
N LEU A 93 13.33 4.56 10.11
CA LEU A 93 13.31 3.37 9.25
C LEU A 93 13.15 2.04 9.98
N GLY A 94 13.18 2.03 11.32
CA GLY A 94 12.68 0.91 12.12
C GLY A 94 11.15 0.83 12.16
N ARG A 95 10.44 1.89 11.77
CA ARG A 95 8.97 1.99 11.85
C ARG A 95 8.30 2.10 10.48
N LEU A 96 8.79 3.01 9.63
CA LEU A 96 8.16 3.34 8.36
C LEU A 96 8.12 2.16 7.37
N PRO A 97 9.22 1.42 7.10
CA PRO A 97 9.20 0.21 6.26
C PRO A 97 8.29 -0.89 6.81
N ARG A 98 8.21 -1.09 8.13
CA ARG A 98 7.32 -2.09 8.73
C ARG A 98 5.86 -1.75 8.48
N PHE A 99 5.49 -0.47 8.63
CA PHE A 99 4.14 0.00 8.27
C PHE A 99 3.86 -0.17 6.76
N LEU A 100 4.81 0.16 5.89
CA LEU A 100 4.66 -0.08 4.45
C LEU A 100 4.50 -1.59 4.14
N SER A 101 5.21 -2.44 4.87
CA SER A 101 5.14 -3.90 4.73
C SER A 101 3.81 -4.47 5.21
N SER A 102 3.25 -3.96 6.32
CA SER A 102 1.95 -4.41 6.82
C SER A 102 0.80 -4.08 5.86
N HIS A 103 1.00 -3.10 4.96
CA HIS A 103 0.05 -2.74 3.90
C HIS A 103 0.41 -3.37 2.54
N GLY A 104 1.38 -4.28 2.48
CA GLY A 104 1.83 -4.95 1.25
C GLY A 104 2.54 -4.05 0.23
N ILE A 105 2.83 -2.80 0.59
CA ILE A 105 3.48 -1.83 -0.30
C ILE A 105 4.92 -2.22 -0.57
N ILE A 106 5.60 -2.77 0.44
CA ILE A 106 6.90 -3.44 0.37
C ILE A 106 6.78 -4.79 1.07
N LYS A 107 7.83 -5.61 1.08
CA LYS A 107 7.84 -6.91 1.77
C LYS A 107 9.00 -7.01 2.75
N GLU A 108 8.71 -7.29 4.02
CA GLU A 108 9.70 -7.74 5.00
C GLU A 108 10.07 -9.21 4.72
N SER A 109 11.29 -9.46 4.25
CA SER A 109 11.76 -10.82 3.91
C SER A 109 12.41 -11.53 5.10
N SER A 110 12.96 -10.76 6.02
CA SER A 110 13.51 -11.21 7.30
C SER A 110 13.45 -10.03 8.28
N LYS A 111 13.77 -10.27 9.56
CA LYS A 111 13.75 -9.22 10.58
C LYS A 111 14.62 -8.05 10.14
N ASP A 112 13.99 -6.87 10.00
CA ASP A 112 14.66 -5.63 9.60
C ASP A 112 15.26 -5.64 8.18
N GLU A 113 14.78 -6.53 7.30
CA GLU A 113 15.15 -6.60 5.88
C GLU A 113 13.93 -6.52 4.96
N PHE A 114 14.00 -5.65 3.97
CA PHE A 114 12.87 -5.33 3.09
C PHE A 114 13.23 -5.49 1.61
N THR A 115 12.25 -5.90 0.81
CA THR A 115 12.34 -6.00 -0.64
C THR A 115 11.06 -5.45 -1.29
N PHE A 116 11.06 -5.36 -2.62
CA PHE A 116 9.96 -4.80 -3.40
C PHE A 116 8.81 -5.80 -3.60
N THR A 117 7.60 -5.28 -3.78
CA THR A 117 6.41 -5.98 -4.29
C THR A 117 6.03 -5.43 -5.67
N ASN A 118 4.98 -5.98 -6.28
CA ASN A 118 4.39 -5.40 -7.49
C ASN A 118 3.89 -3.96 -7.25
N ILE A 119 3.42 -3.64 -6.04
CA ILE A 119 3.00 -2.28 -5.68
C ILE A 119 4.23 -1.36 -5.66
N THR A 120 5.33 -1.79 -5.03
CA THR A 120 6.58 -1.02 -5.05
C THR A 120 7.02 -0.70 -6.48
N GLN A 121 6.97 -1.68 -7.39
CA GLN A 121 7.34 -1.49 -8.80
C GLN A 121 6.44 -0.45 -9.48
N ASN A 122 5.13 -0.52 -9.26
CA ASN A 122 4.19 0.47 -9.78
C ASN A 122 4.46 1.88 -9.23
N LEU A 123 4.91 1.99 -7.98
CA LEU A 123 5.24 3.27 -7.34
C LEU A 123 6.53 3.91 -7.87
N VAL A 124 7.43 3.15 -8.51
CA VAL A 124 8.63 3.70 -9.16
C VAL A 124 8.31 4.38 -10.50
N ALA A 125 7.17 4.03 -11.13
CA ALA A 125 6.78 4.69 -12.38
C ALA A 125 6.63 6.21 -12.18
N THR A 126 7.24 7.00 -13.07
CA THR A 126 7.24 8.48 -12.99
C THR A 126 5.83 9.05 -12.86
N GLY A 127 4.87 8.49 -13.61
CA GLY A 127 3.47 8.90 -13.53
C GLY A 127 2.84 8.65 -12.14
N SER A 128 3.19 7.54 -11.48
CA SER A 128 2.71 7.23 -10.13
C SER A 128 3.25 8.22 -9.11
N GLN A 129 4.57 8.49 -9.12
CA GLN A 129 5.18 9.44 -8.18
C GLN A 129 4.65 10.86 -8.40
N ALA A 130 4.54 11.29 -9.67
CA ALA A 130 3.93 12.57 -10.01
C ALA A 130 2.47 12.66 -9.52
N GLY A 131 1.70 11.58 -9.72
CA GLY A 131 0.32 11.46 -9.23
C GLY A 131 0.22 11.56 -7.70
N ILE A 132 1.08 10.88 -6.96
CA ILE A 132 1.13 10.94 -5.49
C ILE A 132 1.48 12.34 -5.02
N CYS A 133 2.51 12.95 -5.61
CA CYS A 133 2.94 14.31 -5.27
C CYS A 133 1.83 15.33 -5.55
N HIS A 134 1.17 15.24 -6.72
CA HIS A 134 0.06 16.11 -7.10
C HIS A 134 -1.15 15.92 -6.17
N ASN A 135 -1.57 14.68 -5.91
CA ASN A 135 -2.70 14.41 -5.03
C ASN A 135 -2.44 14.95 -3.62
N PHE A 136 -1.25 14.69 -3.07
CA PHE A 136 -0.90 15.16 -1.74
C PHE A 136 -0.84 16.69 -1.65
N ALA A 137 -0.23 17.36 -2.62
CA ALA A 137 -0.03 18.82 -2.58
C ALA A 137 -1.29 19.62 -2.95
N THR A 138 -2.11 19.11 -3.85
CA THR A 138 -3.20 19.89 -4.47
C THR A 138 -4.59 19.36 -4.12
N VAL A 139 -4.77 18.04 -4.10
CA VAL A 139 -6.10 17.42 -3.94
C VAL A 139 -6.45 17.23 -2.46
N CYS A 140 -5.53 16.69 -1.66
CA CYS A 140 -5.76 16.43 -0.25
C CYS A 140 -6.19 17.66 0.56
N PRO A 141 -5.59 18.86 0.40
CA PRO A 141 -6.07 20.06 1.08
C PRO A 141 -7.52 20.39 0.73
N ARG A 142 -7.96 20.13 -0.50
CA ARG A 142 -9.35 20.36 -0.91
C ARG A 142 -10.30 19.36 -0.25
N TYR A 143 -9.91 18.09 -0.12
CA TYR A 143 -10.71 17.11 0.61
C TYR A 143 -10.81 17.42 2.11
N GLN A 144 -9.80 18.04 2.72
CA GLN A 144 -9.87 18.49 4.11
C GLN A 144 -10.91 19.61 4.30
N GLU A 145 -11.02 20.52 3.34
CA GLU A 145 -12.00 21.62 3.37
C GLU A 145 -13.43 21.19 3.00
N LEU A 146 -13.57 20.09 2.26
CA LEU A 146 -14.85 19.65 1.69
C LEU A 146 -15.97 19.50 2.75
N PRO A 147 -15.76 18.86 3.91
CA PRO A 147 -16.81 18.75 4.93
C PRO A 147 -17.29 20.10 5.47
N ALA A 148 -16.36 21.04 5.70
CA ALA A 148 -16.69 22.38 6.19
C ALA A 148 -17.45 23.19 5.14
N PHE A 149 -17.02 23.10 3.88
CA PHE A 149 -17.66 23.72 2.75
C PHE A 149 -19.09 23.21 2.53
N LEU A 150 -19.30 21.89 2.48
CA LEU A 150 -20.64 21.31 2.32
C LEU A 150 -21.55 21.63 3.51
N ARG A 151 -21.02 21.65 4.74
CA ARG A 151 -21.79 22.07 5.92
C ARG A 151 -22.27 23.52 5.79
N LYS A 152 -21.42 24.42 5.27
CA LYS A 152 -21.78 25.83 5.03
C LYS A 152 -22.94 25.97 4.06
N THR A 153 -23.01 25.11 3.04
CA THR A 153 -24.11 25.11 2.07
C THR A 153 -25.28 24.22 2.48
N LYS A 154 -25.27 23.69 3.71
CA LYS A 154 -26.26 22.73 4.22
C LYS A 154 -26.44 21.54 3.25
N TYR A 155 -25.34 21.13 2.63
CA TYR A 155 -25.27 20.03 1.66
C TYR A 155 -26.25 20.21 0.48
N GLN A 156 -26.58 21.45 0.09
CA GLN A 156 -27.40 21.73 -1.08
C GLN A 156 -26.56 21.86 -2.35
N ASP A 157 -27.20 21.60 -3.50
CA ASP A 157 -26.66 21.88 -4.83
C ASP A 157 -26.30 23.38 -4.96
N MET A 158 -25.27 23.67 -5.76
CA MET A 158 -24.79 25.03 -6.01
C MET A 158 -25.37 25.62 -7.28
#